data_AF-A0A843DMZ7-F1
#
_entry.id   AF-A0A843DMZ7-F1
#
_cell.length_a   1.000
_cell.length_b   1.000
_cell.length_c   1.000
_cell.angle_alpha   90.00
_cell.angle_beta   90.00
_cell.angle_gamma   90.00
#
_symmetry.space_group_name_H-M   'P 1'
#
loop_
_entity.id
_entity.type
_entity.pdbx_description
1 polymer ?
#
loop_
_entity_poly.entity_id
_entity_poly.type
_entity_poly.pdbx_seq_one_letter_code
_entity_poly.pdbx_strand_id
1 'polypeptide(L)' 'MPHTVEIYSLPDCPHCKNVKSFFAKHNIEYTNYDVSDSANAKKM' A
#
# COMPACT_ATOMS: atom_id res chain seq x y z
N MET A 1 17.18 -11.21 6.15
CA MET A 1 16.34 -10.21 6.86
C MET A 1 15.11 -10.00 5.99
N PRO A 2 13.93 -10.51 6.36
CA PRO A 2 12.73 -10.33 5.55
C PRO A 2 12.32 -8.85 5.62
N HIS A 3 12.47 -8.12 4.51
CA HIS A 3 11.99 -6.76 4.39
C HIS A 3 10.50 -6.81 4.05
N THR A 4 9.64 -6.77 5.07
CA THR A 4 8.19 -6.64 4.90
C THR A 4 7.85 -5.22 4.48
N VAL A 5 7.30 -5.07 3.27
CA VAL A 5 6.90 -3.77 2.74
C VAL A 5 5.42 -3.53 3.04
N GLU A 6 5.11 -2.48 3.77
CA GLU A 6 3.73 -2.07 4.04
C GLU A 6 3.41 -0.80 3.24
N ILE A 7 2.33 -0.85 2.45
CA ILE A 7 1.88 0.25 1.61
C ILE A 7 0.55 0.75 2.14
N TYR A 8 0.59 1.94 2.69
CA TYR A 8 -0.58 2.71 3.09
C TYR A 8 -1.05 3.51 1.87
N SER A 9 -2.21 3.15 1.34
CA SER A 9 -2.74 3.73 0.10
C SER A 9 -4.15 4.27 0.28
N LEU A 10 -4.49 5.32 -0.44
CA LEU A 10 -5.84 5.85 -0.57
C LEU A 10 -6.47 5.35 -1.90
N PRO A 11 -7.77 5.02 -1.93
CA PRO A 11 -8.46 4.53 -3.13
C PRO A 11 -8.62 5.64 -4.18
N ASP A 12 -8.68 6.91 -3.73
CA ASP A 12 -8.80 8.09 -4.58
C ASP A 12 -7.44 8.64 -5.07
N CYS A 13 -6.33 7.97 -4.73
CA CYS A 13 -5.01 8.46 -5.12
C CYS A 13 -4.50 7.75 -6.39
N PRO A 14 -4.34 8.45 -7.53
CA PRO A 14 -3.81 7.86 -8.76
C PRO A 14 -2.37 7.36 -8.59
N HIS A 15 -1.57 7.99 -7.71
CA HIS A 15 -0.21 7.56 -7.41
C HIS A 15 -0.17 6.19 -6.70
N CYS A 16 -1.13 5.91 -5.82
CA CYS A 16 -1.21 4.63 -5.13
C CYS A 16 -1.41 3.45 -6.09
N LYS A 17 -2.16 3.64 -7.18
CA LYS A 17 -2.36 2.61 -8.22
C LYS A 17 -1.05 2.29 -8.96
N ASN A 18 -0.25 3.31 -9.27
CA ASN A 18 1.05 3.14 -9.90
C ASN A 18 2.01 2.37 -9.01
N VAL A 19 2.03 2.70 -7.71
CA VAL A 19 2.83 1.99 -6.71
C VAL A 19 2.42 0.51 -6.66
N LYS A 20 1.15 0.18 -6.42
CA LYS A 20 0.69 -1.24 -6.40
C LYS A 20 1.08 -2.00 -7.68
N SER A 21 0.95 -1.35 -8.83
CA SER A 21 1.33 -1.93 -10.13
C SER A 21 2.83 -2.18 -10.26
N PHE A 22 3.67 -1.29 -9.72
CA PHE A 22 5.11 -1.47 -9.66
C PHE A 22 5.47 -2.68 -8.78
N PHE A 23 4.94 -2.73 -7.56
CA PHE A 23 5.21 -3.84 -6.65
C PHE A 23 4.73 -5.19 -7.21
N ALA A 24 3.56 -5.23 -7.87
CA ALA A 24 3.06 -6.42 -8.55
C ALA A 24 3.96 -6.87 -9.71
N LYS A 25 4.46 -5.94 -10.54
CA LYS A 25 5.41 -6.24 -11.61
C LYS A 25 6.73 -6.79 -11.09
N HIS A 26 7.19 -6.28 -9.96
CA HIS A 26 8.46 -6.70 -9.34
C HIS A 26 8.33 -7.94 -8.44
N ASN A 27 7.13 -8.55 -8.31
CA ASN A 27 6.87 -9.71 -7.44
C ASN A 27 7.33 -9.46 -5.99
N ILE A 28 7.21 -8.21 -5.53
CA ILE A 28 7.54 -7.86 -4.15
C ILE A 28 6.33 -8.22 -3.30
N GLU A 29 6.53 -8.98 -2.23
CA GLU A 29 5.48 -9.20 -1.23
C GLU A 29 5.28 -7.90 -0.44
N TYR A 30 4.08 -7.34 -0.53
CA TYR A 30 3.69 -6.14 0.22
C TYR A 30 2.30 -6.28 0.81
N THR A 31 2.10 -5.66 1.96
CA THR A 31 0.79 -5.55 2.59
C THR A 31 0.17 -4.22 2.22
N ASN A 32 -1.02 -4.25 1.62
CA ASN A 32 -1.74 -3.04 1.28
C ASN A 32 -2.75 -2.66 2.36
N TYR A 33 -2.56 -1.52 2.98
CA TYR A 33 -3.49 -0.94 3.94
C TYR A 33 -4.22 0.23 3.29
N ASP A 34 -5.54 0.13 3.21
CA ASP A 34 -6.38 1.22 2.72
C ASP A 34 -6.60 2.23 3.85
N VAL A 35 -5.98 3.41 3.77
CA VAL A 35 -6.13 4.47 4.79
C VAL A 35 -7.40 5.31 4.62
N SER A 36 -8.21 5.07 3.57
CA SER A 36 -9.58 5.59 3.55
C SER A 36 -10.48 4.85 4.52
N ASP A 37 -10.11 3.63 4.88
CA ASP A 37 -10.74 2.95 5.99
C ASP A 37 -10.32 3.65 7.28
N SER A 38 -11.32 4.21 7.97
CA SER A 38 -11.17 4.96 9.23
C SER A 38 -10.37 4.22 10.31
N ALA A 39 -10.29 2.88 10.22
CA ALA A 39 -9.46 2.04 11.09
C ALA A 39 -7.94 2.19 10.83
N ASN A 40 -7.53 2.38 9.58
CA ASN A 40 -6.11 2.52 9.20
C ASN A 40 -5.64 3.98 9.30
N ALA A 41 -6.54 4.96 9.11
CA ALA A 41 -6.24 6.39 9.28
C ALA A 41 -5.82 6.77 10.71
N LYS A 42 -6.28 6.02 11.73
CA LYS A 42 -5.96 6.28 13.14
C LYS A 42 -4.58 5.79 13.60
N LYS A 43 -3.85 5.07 12.74
CA LYS A 43 -2.49 4.58 13.03
C LYS A 43 -1.38 5.52 12.53
N MET A 44 -1.73 6.63 11.86
CA MET A 44 -0.79 7.64 11.38
C MET A 44 -0.43 8.64 12.48
#